data_AF-A0A3D0SLG0-F1
#
_entry.id   AF-A0A3D0SLG0-F1
#
_cell.length_a   1.000
_cell.length_b   1.000
_cell.length_c   1.000
_cell.angle_alpha   90.00
_cell.angle_beta   90.00
_cell.angle_gamma   90.00
#
_symmetry.space_group_name_H-M   'P 1'
#
loop_
_entity.id
_entity.type
_entity.pdbx_description
1 polymer ?
#
loop_
_entity_poly.entity_id
_entity_poly.type
_entity_poly.pdbx_seq_one_letter_code
_entity_poly.pdbx_strand_id
1 'polypeptide(L)'
;HVNVSGAGVTAHAKNRDNAVRLLEFLAGDQAQHWYASVNNEYPVNPAIPPSATLKAWGEFKADTLNVAKLGELNADAVKLMDRAGWK
;
A
#
# COMPACT_ATOMS: atom_id res chain seq x y z
N HIS A 1 -6.35 -9.19 -4.49
CA HIS A 1 -5.36 -8.10 -4.53
C HIS A 1 -5.26 -7.42 -3.16
N VAL A 2 -4.14 -6.80 -2.81
CA VAL A 2 -3.99 -6.00 -1.57
C VAL A 2 -3.91 -4.53 -1.98
N ASN A 3 -4.78 -3.68 -1.42
CA ASN A 3 -4.65 -2.24 -1.63
C ASN A 3 -3.36 -1.74 -0.97
N VAL A 4 -2.68 -0.78 -1.59
CA VAL A 4 -1.42 -0.24 -1.06
C VAL A 4 -1.58 1.21 -0.64
N SER A 5 -0.99 1.53 0.52
CA SER A 5 -0.70 2.89 0.94
C SER A 5 0.72 3.24 0.47
N GLY A 6 0.85 4.29 -0.35
CA GLY A 6 2.12 4.69 -0.96
C GLY A 6 2.47 6.16 -0.69
N ALA A 7 3.74 6.50 -0.88
CA ALA A 7 4.24 7.87 -0.76
C ALA A 7 5.31 8.14 -1.82
N GLY A 8 5.55 9.42 -2.11
CA GLY A 8 6.54 9.86 -3.08
C GLY A 8 7.10 11.24 -2.74
N VAL A 9 8.30 11.53 -3.25
CA VAL A 9 8.92 12.84 -3.12
C VAL A 9 8.42 13.74 -4.26
N THR A 10 7.88 14.91 -3.91
CA THR A 10 7.39 15.87 -4.91
C THR A 10 8.53 16.50 -5.68
N ALA A 11 8.27 16.91 -6.93
CA ALA A 11 9.29 17.47 -7.83
C ALA A 11 9.98 18.74 -7.29
N HIS A 12 9.32 19.48 -6.40
CA HIS A 12 9.80 20.73 -5.81
C HIS A 12 10.06 20.62 -4.30
N ALA A 13 10.32 19.42 -3.78
CA ALA A 13 10.60 19.20 -2.37
C ALA A 13 11.84 20.00 -1.93
N LYS A 14 11.64 20.99 -1.04
CA LYS A 14 12.73 21.83 -0.51
C LYS A 14 13.74 21.05 0.34
N ASN A 15 13.31 19.93 0.93
CA ASN A 15 14.12 19.05 1.78
C ASN A 15 14.15 17.63 1.20
N ARG A 16 14.61 17.50 -0.04
CA ARG A 16 14.58 16.22 -0.78
C ARG A 16 15.23 15.07 -0.01
N ASP A 17 16.40 15.30 0.58
CA ASP A 17 17.15 14.25 1.28
C ASP A 17 16.41 13.74 2.52
N ASN A 18 15.78 14.65 3.29
CA ASN A 18 14.97 14.26 4.43
C ASN A 18 13.67 13.56 4.01
N ALA A 19 13.09 13.94 2.86
CA ALA A 19 11.93 13.23 2.31
C ALA A 19 12.29 11.80 1.91
N VAL A 20 13.47 11.58 1.31
CA VAL A 20 13.99 10.24 1.02
C VAL A 20 14.21 9.45 2.31
N ARG A 21 14.87 10.03 3.32
CA ARG A 21 15.06 9.38 4.63
C ARG A 21 13.74 9.01 5.31
N LEU A 22 12.70 9.81 5.14
CA LEU A 22 11.37 9.49 5.66
C LEU A 22 10.78 8.26 4.95
N LEU A 23 10.89 8.17 3.62
CA LEU A 23 10.45 6.99 2.89
C LEU A 23 11.24 5.73 3.27
N GLU A 24 12.55 5.85 3.44
CA GLU A 24 13.42 4.78 3.94
C GLU A 24 13.01 4.33 5.34
N PHE A 25 12.75 5.27 6.24
CA PHE A 25 12.25 4.98 7.58
C PHE A 25 10.92 4.23 7.55
N LEU A 26 9.95 4.69 6.75
CA LEU A 26 8.63 4.06 6.62
C LEU A 26 8.71 2.63 6.06
N ALA A 27 9.68 2.36 5.20
CA ALA A 27 9.96 1.02 4.67
C ALA A 27 10.79 0.14 5.63
N GLY A 28 11.40 0.73 6.65
CA GLY A 28 12.25 0.04 7.63
C GLY A 28 11.46 -0.76 8.67
N ASP A 29 12.14 -1.72 9.31
CA ASP A 29 11.55 -2.71 10.21
C ASP A 29 10.70 -2.11 11.34
N GLN A 30 11.22 -1.06 11.98
CA GLN A 30 10.52 -0.42 13.10
C GLN A 30 9.18 0.18 12.67
N ALA A 31 9.16 0.91 11.56
CA ALA A 31 7.94 1.52 11.05
C ALA A 31 6.97 0.46 10.53
N GLN A 32 7.46 -0.55 9.82
CA GLN A 32 6.63 -1.64 9.28
C GLN A 32 5.95 -2.45 10.40
N HIS A 33 6.66 -2.77 11.49
CA HIS A 33 6.05 -3.41 12.66
C HIS A 33 4.94 -2.57 13.28
N TRP A 34 5.21 -1.27 13.48
CA TRP A 34 4.24 -0.35 14.06
C TRP A 34 3.00 -0.17 13.16
N TYR A 35 3.17 0.13 11.87
CA TYR A 35 2.06 0.31 10.95
C TYR A 35 1.21 -0.95 10.80
N ALA A 36 1.82 -2.13 10.63
CA ALA A 36 1.08 -3.38 10.50
C ALA A 36 0.22 -3.67 11.75
N SER A 37 0.74 -3.38 12.94
CA SER A 37 0.02 -3.63 14.20
C SER A 37 -1.11 -2.63 14.46
N VAL A 38 -0.89 -1.34 14.19
CA VAL A 38 -1.87 -0.30 14.53
C VAL A 38 -2.97 -0.18 13.48
N ASN A 39 -2.63 -0.26 12.19
CA ASN A 39 -3.59 -0.10 11.10
C ASN A 39 -4.23 -1.41 10.64
N ASN A 40 -3.78 -2.57 11.14
CA ASN A 40 -4.18 -3.89 10.63
C ASN A 40 -3.99 -4.02 9.10
N GLU A 41 -2.89 -3.46 8.60
CA GLU A 41 -2.43 -3.64 7.22
C GLU A 41 -1.36 -4.74 7.16
N TYR A 42 -1.19 -5.36 5.99
CA TYR A 42 -0.06 -6.27 5.75
C TYR A 42 1.22 -5.44 5.55
N PRO A 43 2.33 -5.77 6.24
CA PRO A 43 3.61 -5.12 5.98
C PRO A 43 4.11 -5.50 4.59
N VAL A 44 4.78 -4.56 3.93
CA VAL A 44 5.41 -4.82 2.62
C VAL A 44 6.75 -5.54 2.75
N ASN A 45 7.40 -5.42 3.91
CA ASN A 45 8.60 -6.20 4.24
C ASN A 45 8.17 -7.61 4.69
N PRO A 46 8.53 -8.67 3.94
CA PRO A 46 8.09 -10.04 4.24
C PRO A 46 8.70 -10.63 5.52
N ALA A 47 9.76 -10.02 6.07
CA ALA A 47 10.34 -10.43 7.35
C ALA A 47 9.46 -10.02 8.55
N ILE A 48 8.53 -9.08 8.34
CA ILE A 48 7.69 -8.52 9.39
C ILE A 48 6.37 -9.29 9.43
N PRO A 49 6.00 -9.88 10.59
CA PRO A 49 4.73 -10.56 10.70
C PRO A 49 3.54 -9.57 10.69
N PRO A 50 2.39 -9.96 10.11
CA PRO A 50 1.17 -9.16 10.20
C PRO A 50 0.59 -9.17 11.62
N SER A 51 -0.42 -8.31 11.86
CA SER A 51 -1.10 -8.22 13.17
C SER A 51 -1.76 -9.54 13.58
N ALA A 52 -2.03 -9.71 14.88
CA ALA A 52 -2.74 -10.87 15.40
C ALA A 52 -4.13 -11.04 14.74
N THR A 53 -4.81 -9.92 14.47
CA THR A 53 -6.10 -9.88 13.77
C THR A 53 -6.00 -10.51 12.38
N LEU A 54 -5.03 -10.06 11.57
CA LEU A 54 -4.84 -10.58 10.20
C LEU A 54 -4.43 -12.05 10.22
N LYS A 55 -3.56 -12.45 11.15
CA LYS A 55 -3.18 -13.87 11.32
C LYS A 55 -4.37 -14.77 11.62
N ALA A 56 -5.34 -14.28 12.38
CA ALA A 56 -6.55 -15.04 12.73
C ALA A 56 -7.47 -15.30 11.51
N TRP A 57 -7.34 -14.53 10.43
CA TRP A 57 -8.10 -14.75 9.19
C TRP A 57 -7.50 -15.84 8.29
N GLY A 58 -6.28 -16.29 8.60
CA GLY A 58 -5.56 -17.31 7.84
C GLY A 58 -4.61 -16.74 6.79
N GLU A 59 -4.13 -17.63 5.91
CA GLU A 59 -3.21 -17.24 4.84
C GLU A 59 -3.94 -16.50 3.72
N PHE A 60 -3.41 -15.34 3.34
CA PHE A 60 -3.93 -14.55 2.24
C PHE A 60 -3.14 -14.81 0.95
N LYS A 61 -3.81 -15.29 -0.09
CA LYS A 61 -3.23 -15.37 -1.44
C LYS A 61 -3.38 -14.03 -2.16
N ALA A 62 -2.31 -13.24 -2.15
CA ALA A 62 -2.27 -11.98 -2.87
C ALA A 62 -2.26 -12.18 -4.40
N ASP A 63 -2.92 -11.26 -5.10
CA ASP A 63 -2.79 -11.13 -6.55
C ASP A 63 -1.42 -10.52 -6.86
N THR A 64 -0.72 -11.07 -7.86
CA THR A 64 0.63 -10.64 -8.26
C THR A 64 0.63 -9.54 -9.32
N LEU A 65 -0.55 -9.05 -9.74
CA LEU A 65 -0.67 -7.91 -10.66
C LEU A 65 0.05 -6.69 -10.08
N ASN A 66 0.87 -6.03 -10.91
CA ASN A 66 1.51 -4.76 -10.53
C ASN A 66 0.42 -3.70 -10.25
N VAL A 67 0.44 -3.14 -9.04
CA VAL A 67 -0.49 -2.09 -8.59
C VAL A 67 -0.57 -0.88 -9.53
N ALA A 68 0.51 -0.57 -10.25
CA ALA A 68 0.52 0.49 -11.25
C ALA A 68 -0.54 0.27 -12.34
N LYS A 69 -0.82 -1.00 -12.68
CA LYS A 69 -1.83 -1.34 -13.68
C LYS A 69 -3.24 -0.95 -13.24
N LEU A 70 -3.51 -0.97 -11.94
CA LEU A 70 -4.79 -0.51 -11.40
C LEU A 70 -4.95 1.01 -11.58
N GLY A 71 -3.87 1.76 -11.43
CA GLY A 71 -3.84 3.20 -11.71
C GLY A 71 -4.05 3.51 -13.19
N GLU A 72 -3.33 2.81 -14.08
CA GLU A 72 -3.47 2.96 -15.54
C GLU A 72 -4.90 2.70 -16.02
N LEU A 73 -5.56 1.68 -15.48
CA LEU A 73 -6.91 1.26 -15.88
C LEU A 73 -8.02 1.95 -15.08
N ASN A 74 -7.69 2.81 -14.12
CA ASN A 74 -8.67 3.38 -13.19
C ASN A 74 -9.78 4.14 -13.93
N ALA A 75 -9.42 4.97 -14.92
CA ALA A 75 -10.39 5.76 -15.68
C ALA A 75 -11.38 4.87 -16.47
N ASP A 76 -10.90 3.77 -17.04
CA ASP A 76 -11.75 2.86 -17.81
C ASP A 76 -12.64 2.02 -16.90
N ALA A 77 -12.14 1.62 -15.73
CA ALA A 77 -12.93 0.96 -14.68
C ALA A 77 -14.07 1.88 -14.20
N VAL A 78 -13.80 3.16 -13.92
CA VAL A 78 -14.82 4.12 -13.50
C VAL A 78 -15.91 4.29 -14.56
N LYS A 79 -15.55 4.44 -15.84
CA LYS A 79 -16.52 4.51 -16.95
C LYS A 79 -17.36 3.23 -17.08
N LEU A 80 -16.79 2.06 -16.78
CA LEU A 80 -17.53 0.81 -16.81
C LEU A 80 -18.53 0.72 -15.65
N MET A 81 -18.10 1.08 -14.43
CA MET A 81 -18.96 1.10 -13.25
C MET A 81 -20.14 2.08 -13.42
N ASP A 82 -19.89 3.28 -13.95
CA ASP A 82 -20.92 4.27 -14.27
C ASP A 82 -21.95 3.73 -15.28
N ARG A 83 -21.49 3.15 -16.40
CA ARG A 83 -22.38 2.52 -17.40
C ARG A 83 -23.19 1.35 -16.84
N ALA A 84 -22.67 0.66 -15.83
CA ALA A 84 -23.36 -0.42 -15.13
C ALA A 84 -24.34 0.09 -14.05
N GLY A 85 -24.41 1.40 -13.81
CA GLY A 85 -25.30 2.02 -12.84
C GLY A 85 -24.85 1.91 -11.38
N TRP A 86 -23.55 1.66 -11.14
CA TRP A 86 -22.98 1.69 -9.80
C TRP A 86 -23.02 3.14 -9.27
N LYS A 87 -23.69 3.37 -8.13
CA LYS A 87 -23.76 4.67 -7.44
C LYS A 87 -22.96 4.67 -6.14
#